data_AF-A0A2M8WNF8-F1
#
_entry.id   AF-A0A2M8WNF8-F1
#
_cell.length_a   1.000
_cell.length_b   1.000
_cell.length_c   1.000
_cell.angle_alpha   90.00
_cell.angle_beta   90.00
_cell.angle_gamma   90.00
#
_symmetry.space_group_name_H-M   'P 1'
#
loop_
_entity.id
_entity.type
_entity.pdbx_description
1 polymer ?
#
loop_
_entity_poly.entity_id
_entity_poly.type
_entity_poly.pdbx_seq_one_letter_code
_entity_poly.pdbx_strand_id
1 'polypeptide(L)' 'MRYALITLLLLSACATFPALEGTISDAAREAPYPDLTPLPALPAASGDPEAALQTRVDALQARAARIRQTDIATLQ' A
#
# COMPACT_ATOMS: atom_id res chain seq x y z
N MET A 1 -24.59 -9.15 -17.09
CA MET A 1 -24.90 -8.16 -16.01
C MET A 1 -23.72 -7.87 -15.08
N ARG A 2 -23.01 -8.87 -14.53
CA ARG A 2 -21.84 -8.62 -13.63
C ARG A 2 -20.73 -7.75 -14.24
N TYR A 3 -20.40 -7.97 -15.52
CA TYR A 3 -19.36 -7.18 -16.20
C TYR A 3 -19.76 -5.72 -16.45
N ALA A 4 -21.06 -5.44 -16.63
CA ALA A 4 -21.55 -4.07 -16.85
C ALA A 4 -21.33 -3.19 -15.60
N LEU A 5 -21.50 -3.76 -14.41
CA LEU A 5 -21.24 -3.10 -13.13
C LEU A 5 -19.76 -2.75 -12.94
N ILE A 6 -18.87 -3.67 -13.34
CA ILE A 6 -17.42 -3.46 -13.26
C ILE A 6 -16.99 -2.34 -14.22
N THR A 7 -17.50 -2.32 -15.45
CA THR A 7 -17.19 -1.26 -16.41
C THR A 7 -17.62 0.12 -15.91
N LEU A 8 -18.81 0.24 -15.31
CA LEU A 8 -19.28 1.50 -14.70
C LEU A 8 -18.38 2.00 -13.55
N LEU A 9 -17.88 1.09 -12.72
CA LEU A 9 -16.94 1.44 -11.64
C LEU A 9 -15.61 1.94 -12.18
N LEU A 10 -15.08 1.32 -13.24
CA LEU A 10 -13.82 1.77 -13.87
C LEU A 10 -13.96 3.15 -14.52
N LEU A 11 -15.14 3.50 -15.04
CA LEU A 11 -15.39 4.84 -15.59
C LEU A 11 -15.35 5.94 -14.52
N SER A 12 -15.77 5.65 -13.28
CA SER A 12 -15.69 6.61 -12.18
C SER A 12 -14.26 6.93 -11.73
N ALA A 13 -13.29 6.06 -12.04
CA ALA A 13 -11.87 6.30 -11.78
C ALA A 13 -11.23 7.33 -12.74
N CYS A 14 -11.92 7.68 -13.85
CA CYS A 14 -11.54 8.77 -14.74
C CYS A 14 -12.20 10.11 -14.35
N ALA A 15 -12.77 10.23 -13.14
CA ALA A 15 -13.28 11.49 -12.66
C ALA A 15 -12.15 12.54 -12.58
N THR A 16 -12.47 13.76 -12.98
CA THR A 16 -11.52 14.87 -12.91
C THR A 16 -11.12 15.09 -11.46
N PHE A 17 -9.80 15.13 -11.21
CA PHE A 17 -9.29 15.45 -9.89
C PHE A 17 -9.76 16.87 -9.53
N PRO A 18 -10.31 17.10 -8.32
CA PRO A 18 -10.79 18.42 -7.95
C PRO A 18 -9.65 19.42 -8.04
N ALA A 19 -9.96 20.64 -8.52
CA ALA A 19 -8.99 21.72 -8.51
C ALA A 19 -8.65 22.07 -7.05
N LEU A 20 -7.55 21.52 -6.54
CA LEU A 20 -7.00 21.87 -5.23
C LEU A 20 -6.32 23.24 -5.24
N GLU A 21 -5.94 23.73 -6.44
CA GLU A 21 -5.30 25.01 -6.61
C GLU A 21 -6.23 26.16 -6.18
N GLY A 22 -5.72 27.04 -5.32
CA GLY A 22 -6.51 28.16 -4.79
C GLY A 22 -7.49 27.83 -3.66
N THR A 23 -7.55 26.57 -3.17
CA THR A 23 -8.34 26.24 -1.98
C THR A 23 -7.66 26.64 -0.67
N ILE A 24 -6.34 26.90 -0.71
CA ILE A 24 -5.56 27.39 0.40
C ILE A 24 -5.58 28.91 0.37
N SER A 25 -6.02 29.55 1.47
CA SER A 25 -5.99 31.01 1.58
C SER A 25 -4.56 31.55 1.61
N ASP A 26 -4.37 32.81 1.19
CA ASP A 26 -3.05 33.46 1.24
C ASP A 26 -2.49 33.48 2.66
N ALA A 27 -3.35 33.70 3.66
CA ALA A 27 -2.97 33.64 5.07
C ALA A 27 -2.46 32.25 5.51
N ALA A 28 -3.01 31.17 4.96
CA ALA A 28 -2.53 29.82 5.24
C ALA A 28 -1.23 29.49 4.49
N ARG A 29 -1.03 30.06 3.29
CA ARG A 29 0.23 29.94 2.54
C ARG A 29 1.39 30.69 3.20
N GLU A 30 1.11 31.83 3.82
CA GLU A 30 2.10 32.69 4.50
C GLU A 30 2.28 32.33 5.98
N ALA A 31 1.58 31.30 6.47
CA ALA A 31 1.66 30.89 7.87
C ALA A 31 3.11 30.48 8.23
N PRO A 32 3.57 30.82 9.44
CA PRO A 32 4.88 30.38 9.90
C PRO A 32 4.94 28.86 9.95
N TYR A 33 6.13 28.32 9.67
CA TYR A 33 6.38 26.89 9.80
C TYR A 33 6.14 26.45 11.26
N PRO A 34 5.48 25.31 11.51
CA PRO A 34 5.21 24.86 12.87
C PRO A 34 6.51 24.48 13.59
N ASP A 35 6.53 24.70 14.91
CA ASP A 35 7.60 24.19 15.76
C ASP A 35 7.54 22.66 15.81
N LEU A 36 8.61 22.02 15.39
CA LEU A 36 8.72 20.56 15.42
C LEU A 36 9.01 20.11 16.85
N THR A 37 8.10 19.33 17.42
CA THR A 37 8.34 18.66 18.70
C THR A 37 8.97 17.28 18.46
N PRO A 38 9.84 16.81 19.36
CA PRO A 38 10.36 15.45 19.29
C PRO A 38 9.23 14.43 19.33
N LEU A 39 9.33 13.41 18.48
CA LEU A 39 8.41 12.27 18.54
C LEU A 39 8.56 11.55 19.89
N PRO A 40 7.46 11.03 20.45
CA PRO A 40 7.55 10.17 21.62
C PRO A 40 8.38 8.93 21.29
N ALA A 41 9.01 8.34 22.31
CA ALA A 41 9.74 7.10 22.15
C ALA A 41 8.83 6.05 21.51
N LEU A 42 9.29 5.46 20.40
CA LEU A 42 8.59 4.37 19.77
C LEU A 42 8.53 3.19 20.75
N PRO A 43 7.41 2.43 20.78
CA PRO A 43 7.36 1.22 21.58
C PRO A 43 8.48 0.28 21.16
N ALA A 44 9.02 -0.47 22.11
CA ALA A 44 9.96 -1.55 21.80
C ALA A 44 9.32 -2.47 20.75
N ALA A 45 10.08 -2.80 19.71
CA ALA A 45 9.63 -3.76 18.72
C ALA A 45 9.19 -5.04 19.45
N SER A 46 7.95 -5.45 19.23
CA SER A 46 7.42 -6.67 19.83
C SER A 46 7.83 -7.87 18.98
N GLY A 47 8.41 -8.87 19.66
CA GLY A 47 8.82 -10.12 19.03
C GLY A 47 10.28 -10.15 18.58
N ASP A 48 10.71 -11.34 18.17
CA ASP A 48 12.04 -11.58 17.63
C ASP A 48 12.02 -11.33 16.11
N PRO A 49 12.71 -10.28 15.61
CA PRO A 49 12.73 -9.98 14.18
C PRO A 49 13.33 -11.12 13.36
N GLU A 50 14.28 -11.88 13.92
CA GLU A 50 14.90 -13.00 13.23
C GLU A 50 13.90 -14.14 13.03
N ALA A 51 13.16 -14.49 14.08
CA ALA A 51 12.08 -15.49 13.99
C ALA A 51 10.99 -15.09 12.98
N ALA A 52 10.63 -13.81 12.92
CA ALA A 52 9.66 -13.29 11.96
C ALA A 52 10.17 -13.40 10.51
N LEU A 53 11.45 -13.13 10.27
CA LEU A 53 12.09 -13.29 8.97
C LEU A 53 12.19 -14.76 8.57
N GLN A 54 12.60 -15.64 9.47
CA GLN A 54 12.69 -17.07 9.21
C GLN A 54 11.33 -17.65 8.81
N THR A 55 10.27 -17.28 9.55
CA THR A 55 8.89 -17.70 9.21
C THR A 55 8.50 -17.29 7.79
N ARG A 56 8.90 -16.09 7.35
CA ARG A 56 8.64 -15.62 5.97
C ARG A 56 9.46 -16.39 4.94
N VAL A 57 10.73 -16.69 5.24
CA VAL A 57 11.59 -17.50 4.36
C VAL A 57 10.97 -18.88 4.14
N ASP A 58 10.53 -19.54 5.20
CA ASP A 58 9.92 -20.87 5.12
C ASP A 58 8.62 -20.84 4.27
N ALA A 59 7.78 -19.83 4.48
CA ALA A 59 6.57 -19.64 3.68
C ALA A 59 6.87 -19.42 2.19
N LEU A 60 7.92 -18.67 1.87
CA LEU A 60 8.37 -18.43 0.49
C LEU A 60 8.94 -19.70 -0.14
N GLN A 61 9.73 -20.49 0.59
CA GLN A 61 10.25 -21.77 0.13
C GLN A 61 9.13 -22.76 -0.17
N ALA A 62 8.14 -22.87 0.73
CA ALA A 62 6.98 -23.72 0.52
C ALA A 62 6.17 -23.31 -0.72
N ARG A 63 6.01 -22.00 -0.96
CA ARG A 63 5.37 -21.49 -2.18
C ARG A 63 6.17 -21.84 -3.42
N ALA A 64 7.49 -21.66 -3.39
CA ALA A 64 8.36 -21.99 -4.51
C ALA A 64 8.29 -23.49 -4.85
N ALA A 65 8.25 -24.36 -3.84
CA ALA A 65 8.08 -25.80 -4.05
C ALA A 65 6.76 -26.13 -4.77
N ARG A 66 5.64 -25.52 -4.36
CA ARG A 66 4.34 -25.70 -5.04
C ARG A 66 4.35 -25.21 -6.48
N ILE A 67 4.99 -24.06 -6.75
CA ILE A 67 5.12 -23.54 -8.11
C ILE A 67 5.94 -24.49 -8.98
N ARG A 68 7.04 -25.05 -8.46
CA ARG A 68 7.85 -26.03 -9.21
C ARG A 68 7.10 -27.32 -9.52
N GLN A 69 6.18 -27.74 -8.64
CA GLN A 69 5.31 -28.90 -8.87
C GLN A 69 4.20 -28.59 -9.88
N THR A 70 3.76 -27.34 -9.96
CA THR A 70 2.79 -26.87 -10.95
C THR A 70 3.56 -26.54 -12.23
N ASP A 71 3.80 -27.55 -13.07
CA ASP A 71 4.53 -27.37 -14.31
C ASP A 71 3.87 -26.28 -15.16
N ILE A 72 4.54 -25.13 -15.30
CA ILE A 72 4.00 -23.95 -16.00
C ILE A 72 3.71 -24.28 -17.47
N ALA A 73 4.37 -25.31 -18.02
CA ALA A 73 4.11 -25.83 -19.37
C ALA A 73 2.75 -26.51 -19.53
N THR A 74 2.08 -26.90 -18.43
CA THR A 74 0.75 -27.56 -18.47
C THR A 74 -0.43 -26.58 -18.42
N LEU A 75 -0.16 -25.28 -18.31
CA LEU A 75 -1.17 -24.21 -18.27
C LEU A 75 -1.28 -23.42 -19.60
N GLN A 76 -0.57 -23.84 -20.65
CA GLN A 76 -0.68 -23.30 -22.02
C GLN A 76 -1.45 -24.26 -22.93
#